data_AF-A0A1G7UDR8-F1
#
_entry.id   AF-A0A1G7UDR8-F1
#
_cell.length_a   1.000
_cell.length_b   1.000
_cell.length_c   1.000
_cell.angle_alpha   90.00
_cell.angle_beta   90.00
_cell.angle_gamma   90.00
#
_symmetry.space_group_name_H-M   'P 1'
#
loop_
_entity.id
_entity.type
_entity.pdbx_description
1 polymer ?
#
loop_
_entity_poly.entity_id
_entity_poly.type
_entity_poly.pdbx_seq_one_letter_code
_entity_poly.pdbx_strand_id
1 'polypeptide(L)'
;MSRHRPPSAADGSTETQQPDYESLELPTKPPSEYSWRERRKELLQLVKQAGHPDALNQTELAERYGVSQQQISKDLDRLAEYASDTLGQRRDLVSEAVFHRAMEGLMEQEEYRKAARTVADWNEWLDHRVEIAELRDRLDRVEDLLEEDGHV
;
A
#
# COMPACT_ATOMS: atom_id res chain seq x y z
N MET A 1 -20.72 -7.98 -56.14
CA MET A 1 -21.13 -8.37 -54.78
C MET A 1 -19.88 -8.51 -53.92
N SER A 2 -19.52 -7.46 -53.17
CA SER A 2 -18.42 -7.51 -52.20
C SER A 2 -18.87 -6.80 -50.94
N ARG A 3 -19.12 -7.57 -49.88
CA ARG A 3 -19.53 -7.08 -48.57
C ARG A 3 -18.30 -6.43 -47.92
N HIS A 4 -18.37 -5.13 -47.66
CA HIS A 4 -17.43 -4.45 -46.77
C HIS A 4 -17.72 -4.91 -45.34
N ARG A 5 -16.78 -5.64 -44.75
CA ARG A 5 -16.75 -5.95 -43.32
C ARG A 5 -16.19 -4.71 -42.62
N PRO A 6 -16.91 -4.06 -41.69
CA PRO A 6 -16.33 -2.97 -40.92
C PRO A 6 -15.22 -3.50 -40.00
N PRO A 7 -14.15 -2.73 -39.75
CA PRO A 7 -13.10 -3.12 -38.82
C PRO A 7 -13.68 -3.29 -37.40
N SER A 8 -13.36 -4.43 -36.80
CA SER A 8 -13.67 -4.75 -35.40
C SER A 8 -13.00 -3.71 -34.51
N ALA A 9 -13.80 -2.94 -33.79
CA ALA A 9 -13.32 -1.96 -32.83
C ALA A 9 -12.52 -2.65 -31.74
N ALA A 10 -11.29 -2.16 -31.57
CA ALA A 10 -10.54 -2.01 -30.34
C ALA A 10 -10.64 -3.16 -29.33
N ASP A 11 -9.62 -4.00 -29.41
CA ASP A 11 -8.91 -4.54 -28.26
C ASP A 11 -8.75 -3.44 -27.19
N GLY A 12 -9.46 -3.62 -26.08
CA GLY A 12 -9.49 -2.70 -24.95
C GLY A 12 -9.35 -3.52 -23.69
N SER A 13 -8.20 -4.18 -23.53
CA SER A 13 -7.72 -4.74 -22.26
C SER A 13 -7.96 -3.68 -21.18
N THR A 14 -9.01 -3.89 -20.40
CA THR A 14 -9.33 -3.02 -19.26
C THR A 14 -8.36 -3.40 -18.16
N GLU A 15 -7.13 -2.90 -18.22
CA GLU A 15 -6.27 -2.84 -17.06
C GLU A 15 -7.01 -2.00 -16.03
N THR A 16 -7.65 -2.66 -15.07
CA THR A 16 -8.23 -2.02 -13.90
C THR A 16 -7.10 -1.40 -13.10
N GLN A 17 -6.72 -0.17 -13.47
CA GLN A 17 -5.83 0.67 -12.65
C GLN A 17 -6.42 0.72 -11.24
N GLN A 18 -5.72 0.10 -10.29
CA GLN A 18 -6.13 0.15 -8.90
C GLN A 18 -6.19 1.62 -8.45
N PRO A 19 -7.22 2.06 -7.71
CA PRO A 19 -7.27 3.43 -7.21
C PRO A 19 -6.08 3.69 -6.28
N ASP A 20 -5.41 4.82 -6.46
CA ASP A 20 -4.43 5.31 -5.50
C ASP A 20 -5.17 5.82 -4.25
N TYR A 21 -5.06 5.06 -3.16
CA TYR A 21 -5.74 5.39 -1.90
C TYR A 21 -4.96 6.42 -1.07
N GLU A 22 -3.68 6.68 -1.37
CA GLU A 22 -2.86 7.63 -0.62
C GLU A 22 -3.15 9.07 -1.01
N SER A 23 -3.42 9.33 -2.29
CA SER A 23 -3.69 10.68 -2.82
C SER A 23 -5.13 11.15 -2.69
N LEU A 24 -6.07 10.26 -2.38
CA LEU A 24 -7.46 10.65 -2.09
C LEU A 24 -7.50 11.51 -0.83
N GLU A 25 -8.48 12.40 -0.65
CA GLU A 25 -8.73 13.11 0.63
C GLU A 25 -9.89 12.44 1.40
N LEU A 26 -9.87 12.47 2.74
CA LEU A 26 -11.00 11.97 3.51
C LEU A 26 -12.09 13.04 3.57
N PRO A 27 -13.35 12.69 3.28
CA PRO A 27 -14.45 13.64 3.28
C PRO A 27 -14.86 14.02 4.72
N THR A 28 -15.53 15.15 4.89
CA THR A 28 -16.11 15.60 6.17
C THR A 28 -17.48 15.00 6.50
N LYS A 29 -18.07 14.25 5.56
CA LYS A 29 -19.36 13.56 5.75
C LYS A 29 -19.21 12.42 6.79
N PRO A 30 -20.30 11.90 7.37
CA PRO A 30 -20.19 10.81 8.33
C PRO A 30 -19.65 9.52 7.68
N PRO A 31 -18.87 8.69 8.42
CA PRO A 31 -18.29 7.43 7.91
C PRO A 31 -19.31 6.45 7.32
N SER A 32 -20.55 6.45 7.81
CA SER A 32 -21.65 5.63 7.27
C SER A 32 -22.04 5.99 5.83
N GLU A 33 -21.66 7.17 5.35
CA GLU A 33 -21.93 7.65 3.98
C GLU A 33 -20.69 7.55 3.08
N TYR A 34 -19.63 6.90 3.55
CA TYR A 34 -18.42 6.72 2.76
C TYR A 34 -18.67 5.80 1.57
N SER A 35 -18.17 6.21 0.42
CA SER A 35 -17.98 5.31 -0.71
C SER A 35 -16.93 4.25 -0.36
N TRP A 36 -16.90 3.17 -1.14
CA TRP A 36 -15.91 2.12 -0.94
C TRP A 36 -14.46 2.61 -1.07
N ARG A 37 -14.21 3.68 -1.84
CA ARG A 37 -12.86 4.27 -1.98
C ARG A 37 -12.44 5.03 -0.73
N GLU A 38 -13.32 5.89 -0.22
CA GLU A 38 -13.09 6.67 1.01
C GLU A 38 -12.93 5.74 2.21
N ARG A 39 -13.76 4.70 2.30
CA ARG A 39 -13.65 3.67 3.35
C ARG A 39 -12.32 2.91 3.29
N ARG A 40 -11.90 2.46 2.09
CA ARG A 40 -10.60 1.77 1.94
C ARG A 40 -9.42 2.68 2.26
N LYS A 41 -9.51 3.97 1.92
CA LYS A 41 -8.51 4.94 2.35
C LYS A 41 -8.43 5.05 3.87
N GLU A 42 -9.55 5.22 4.57
CA GLU A 42 -9.53 5.31 6.04
C GLU A 42 -9.05 4.00 6.67
N LEU A 43 -9.49 2.84 6.16
CA LEU A 43 -8.99 1.53 6.59
C LEU A 43 -7.48 1.40 6.40
N LEU A 44 -6.92 1.88 5.28
CA LEU A 44 -5.47 1.87 5.06
C LEU A 44 -4.75 2.73 6.12
N GLN A 45 -5.28 3.90 6.47
CA GLN A 45 -4.72 4.74 7.54
C GLN A 45 -4.78 4.04 8.91
N LEU A 46 -5.90 3.38 9.22
CA LEU A 46 -6.06 2.62 10.46
C LEU A 46 -5.11 1.42 10.53
N VAL A 47 -4.90 0.69 9.43
CA VAL A 47 -3.92 -0.41 9.39
C VAL A 47 -2.50 0.13 9.63
N LYS A 48 -2.13 1.26 9.01
CA LYS A 48 -0.83 1.92 9.24
C LYS A 48 -0.63 2.31 10.70
N GLN A 49 -1.67 2.84 11.34
CA GLN A 49 -1.63 3.19 12.77
C GLN A 49 -1.56 1.94 13.66
N ALA A 50 -2.29 0.88 13.31
CA ALA A 50 -2.47 -0.28 14.17
C ALA A 50 -1.37 -1.34 14.07
N GLY A 51 -0.44 -1.26 13.11
CA GLY A 51 0.57 -2.31 12.93
C GLY A 51 0.22 -3.33 11.85
N HIS A 52 -1.04 -3.75 11.87
CA HIS A 52 -1.49 -4.95 11.16
C HIS A 52 -3.02 -4.93 10.97
N PRO A 53 -3.57 -5.47 9.85
CA PRO A 53 -5.02 -5.58 9.64
C PRO A 53 -5.75 -6.33 10.75
N ASP A 54 -5.15 -7.39 11.29
CA ASP A 54 -5.75 -8.20 12.36
C ASP A 54 -5.85 -7.47 13.71
N ALA A 55 -5.15 -6.35 13.87
CA ALA A 55 -5.29 -5.50 15.05
C ALA A 55 -6.57 -4.66 15.03
N LEU A 56 -7.29 -4.63 13.90
CA LEU A 56 -8.53 -3.86 13.76
C LEU A 56 -9.77 -4.69 14.14
N ASN A 57 -10.65 -4.09 14.95
CA ASN A 57 -11.95 -4.69 15.26
C ASN A 57 -12.92 -4.51 14.07
N GLN A 58 -13.03 -5.54 13.23
CA GLN A 58 -13.85 -5.49 12.03
C GLN A 58 -15.36 -5.31 12.31
N THR A 59 -15.84 -5.73 13.49
CA THR A 59 -17.24 -5.55 13.89
C THR A 59 -17.53 -4.07 14.16
N GLU A 60 -16.67 -3.40 14.92
CA GLU A 60 -16.80 -1.95 15.19
C GLU A 60 -16.67 -1.13 13.90
N LEU A 61 -15.77 -1.53 12.99
CA LEU A 61 -15.62 -0.88 11.69
C LEU A 61 -16.86 -1.09 10.82
N ALA A 62 -17.46 -2.28 10.83
CA ALA A 62 -18.69 -2.56 10.11
C ALA A 62 -19.83 -1.63 10.57
N GLU A 63 -19.99 -1.48 11.89
CA GLU A 63 -20.95 -0.55 12.49
C GLU A 63 -20.65 0.91 12.10
N ARG A 64 -19.39 1.35 12.24
CA ARG A 64 -18.94 2.71 11.88
C ARG A 64 -19.29 3.08 10.44
N TYR A 65 -19.06 2.16 9.50
CA TYR A 65 -19.27 2.39 8.08
C TYR A 65 -20.67 2.01 7.58
N GLY A 66 -21.53 1.44 8.43
CA GLY A 66 -22.86 0.97 8.02
C GLY A 66 -22.81 -0.16 6.97
N VAL A 67 -21.79 -1.01 7.02
CA VAL A 67 -21.60 -2.15 6.09
C VAL A 67 -21.53 -3.47 6.86
N SER A 68 -21.50 -4.60 6.15
CA SER A 68 -21.31 -5.90 6.81
C SER A 68 -19.83 -6.12 7.18
N GLN A 69 -19.58 -6.89 8.24
CA GLN A 69 -18.23 -7.31 8.62
C GLN A 69 -17.52 -8.07 7.48
N GLN A 70 -18.27 -8.84 6.67
CA GLN A 70 -17.73 -9.47 5.47
C GLN A 70 -17.26 -8.46 4.42
N GLN A 71 -17.93 -7.30 4.30
CA GLN A 71 -17.47 -6.23 3.40
C GLN A 71 -16.15 -5.62 3.89
N ILE A 72 -15.97 -5.48 5.21
CA ILE A 72 -14.70 -5.02 5.80
C ILE A 72 -13.58 -6.02 5.51
N SER A 73 -13.83 -7.32 5.70
CA SER A 73 -12.88 -8.38 5.33
C SER A 73 -12.42 -8.25 3.87
N LYS A 74 -13.36 -8.11 2.93
CA LYS A 74 -13.05 -7.93 1.50
C LYS A 74 -12.29 -6.64 1.20
N ASP A 75 -12.56 -5.58 1.96
CA ASP A 75 -11.86 -4.31 1.78
C ASP A 75 -10.41 -4.40 2.29
N LEU A 76 -10.18 -5.12 3.40
CA LEU A 76 -8.83 -5.42 3.89
C LEU A 76 -8.08 -6.34 2.92
N ASP A 77 -8.74 -7.35 2.35
CA ASP A 77 -8.15 -8.22 1.31
C ASP A 77 -7.72 -7.41 0.09
N ARG A 78 -8.56 -6.49 -0.39
CA ARG A 78 -8.25 -5.57 -1.51
C ARG A 78 -7.09 -4.64 -1.21
N LEU A 79 -6.99 -4.14 0.03
CA LEU A 79 -5.87 -3.30 0.46
C LEU A 79 -4.59 -4.13 0.58
N ALA A 80 -4.69 -5.39 0.99
CA ALA A 80 -3.58 -6.33 1.03
C ALA A 80 -3.08 -6.70 -0.38
N GLU A 81 -3.98 -6.85 -1.36
CA GLU A 81 -3.65 -6.97 -2.79
C GLU A 81 -3.00 -5.69 -3.32
N TYR A 82 -3.57 -4.51 -3.06
CA TYR A 82 -2.98 -3.21 -3.43
C TYR A 82 -1.56 -3.02 -2.86
N ALA A 83 -1.35 -3.35 -1.59
CA ALA A 83 -0.03 -3.28 -0.97
C ALA A 83 0.93 -4.36 -1.50
N SER A 84 0.39 -5.50 -1.95
CA SER A 84 1.15 -6.62 -2.53
C SER A 84 1.51 -6.37 -4.00
N ASP A 85 0.67 -5.77 -4.82
CA ASP A 85 1.09 -5.37 -6.17
C ASP A 85 2.18 -4.28 -6.08
N THR A 86 2.23 -3.62 -4.93
CA THR A 86 3.34 -2.77 -4.50
C THR A 86 4.34 -3.51 -3.59
N LEU A 87 4.58 -4.81 -3.80
CA LEU A 87 5.16 -5.85 -2.90
C LEU A 87 6.42 -5.52 -2.07
N GLY A 88 7.17 -4.46 -2.38
CA GLY A 88 8.11 -3.86 -1.42
C GLY A 88 7.35 -3.29 -0.21
N GLN A 89 6.36 -2.45 -0.49
CA GLN A 89 5.62 -1.62 0.45
C GLN A 89 4.78 -2.39 1.47
N ARG A 90 4.29 -3.62 1.20
CA ARG A 90 3.53 -4.38 2.23
C ARG A 90 4.40 -4.85 3.38
N ARG A 91 5.60 -5.37 3.09
CA ARG A 91 6.56 -5.74 4.16
C ARG A 91 6.99 -4.49 4.88
N ASP A 92 7.23 -3.41 4.15
CA ASP A 92 7.62 -2.13 4.72
C ASP A 92 6.55 -1.55 5.63
N LEU A 93 5.27 -1.62 5.23
CA LEU A 93 4.13 -1.10 5.99
C LEU A 93 3.92 -1.90 7.28
N VAL A 94 4.04 -3.22 7.25
CA VAL A 94 4.00 -4.05 8.47
C VAL A 94 5.21 -3.74 9.34
N SER A 95 6.42 -3.64 8.77
CA SER A 95 7.64 -3.30 9.51
C SER A 95 7.58 -1.91 10.15
N GLU A 96 7.10 -0.91 9.42
CA GLU A 96 6.90 0.47 9.90
C GLU A 96 5.88 0.51 11.03
N ALA A 97 4.76 -0.18 10.87
CA ALA A 97 3.70 -0.15 11.84
C ALA A 97 4.07 -0.96 13.11
N VAL A 98 4.84 -2.04 13.00
CA VAL A 98 5.48 -2.73 14.15
C VAL A 98 6.50 -1.82 14.83
N PHE A 99 7.33 -1.09 14.07
CA PHE A 99 8.29 -0.13 14.61
C PHE A 99 7.59 0.95 15.44
N HIS A 100 6.53 1.57 14.91
CA HIS A 100 5.77 2.59 15.64
C HIS A 100 5.17 2.05 16.93
N ARG A 101 4.55 0.87 16.90
CA ARG A 101 3.98 0.25 18.09
C ARG A 101 5.04 -0.07 19.14
N ALA A 102 6.21 -0.56 18.72
CA ALA A 102 7.33 -0.83 19.62
C ALA A 102 7.87 0.47 20.24
N MET A 103 7.99 1.54 19.45
CA MET A 103 8.42 2.85 19.92
C MET A 103 7.48 3.43 20.97
N GLU A 104 6.16 3.40 20.74
CA GLU A 104 5.17 3.82 21.72
C GLU A 104 5.32 3.05 23.04
N GLY A 105 5.38 1.72 22.97
CA GLY A 105 5.53 0.88 24.16
C GLY A 105 6.83 1.13 24.93
N LEU A 106 7.94 1.43 24.23
CA LEU A 106 9.21 1.78 24.85
C LEU A 106 9.17 3.16 25.52
N MET A 107 8.49 4.13 24.91
CA MET A 107 8.35 5.47 25.47
C MET A 107 7.43 5.48 26.70
N GLU A 108 6.33 4.72 26.68
CA GLU A 108 5.42 4.55 27.83
C GLU A 108 6.11 3.91 29.04
N GLN A 109 7.07 3.02 28.80
CA GLN A 109 7.84 2.34 29.85
C GLN A 109 9.09 3.13 30.30
N GLU A 110 9.28 4.36 29.78
CA GLU A 110 10.48 5.18 30.02
C GLU A 110 11.81 4.48 29.63
N GLU A 111 11.74 3.53 28.69
CA GLU A 111 12.86 2.72 28.20
C GLU A 111 13.66 3.47 27.11
N TYR A 112 14.04 4.72 27.39
CA TYR A 112 14.57 5.68 26.40
C TYR A 112 15.80 5.17 25.65
N ARG A 113 16.68 4.42 26.32
CA ARG A 113 17.89 3.87 25.68
C ARG A 113 17.53 2.83 24.62
N LYS A 114 16.51 2.01 24.87
CA LYS A 114 16.02 1.01 23.91
C LYS A 114 15.30 1.71 22.75
N ALA A 115 14.48 2.72 23.04
CA ALA A 115 13.82 3.53 22.01
C ALA A 115 14.85 4.18 21.06
N ALA A 116 15.89 4.81 21.60
CA ALA A 116 16.97 5.41 20.79
C ALA A 116 17.69 4.38 19.91
N ARG A 117 17.90 3.15 20.43
CA ARG A 117 18.49 2.07 19.64
C ARG A 117 17.57 1.60 18.52
N THR A 118 16.28 1.42 18.81
CA THR A 118 15.26 1.03 17.83
C THR A 118 15.15 2.04 16.68
N VAL A 119 15.25 3.35 16.97
CA VAL A 119 15.31 4.40 15.93
C VAL A 119 16.57 4.26 15.06
N ALA A 120 17.73 3.99 15.65
CA ALA A 120 18.96 3.82 14.89
C ALA A 120 18.89 2.61 13.95
N ASP A 121 18.39 1.47 14.45
CA ASP A 121 18.23 0.24 13.66
C ASP A 121 17.20 0.45 12.52
N TRP A 122 16.15 1.25 12.76
CA TRP A 122 15.17 1.62 11.74
C TRP A 122 15.76 2.50 10.64
N ASN A 123 16.55 3.52 11.00
CA ASN A 123 17.20 4.39 10.03
C ASN A 123 18.21 3.62 9.17
N GLU A 124 19.01 2.73 9.76
CA GLU A 124 19.94 1.87 9.03
C GLU A 124 19.20 0.99 8.00
N TRP A 125 18.06 0.42 8.40
CA TRP A 125 17.22 -0.34 7.50
C TRP A 125 16.65 0.52 6.34
N LEU A 126 16.22 1.76 6.62
CA LEU A 126 15.75 2.68 5.58
C LEU A 126 16.85 3.06 4.60
N ASP A 127 18.05 3.38 5.08
CA ASP A 127 19.20 3.73 4.25
C ASP A 127 19.56 2.59 3.28
N HIS A 128 19.65 1.35 3.79
CA HIS A 128 19.88 0.17 2.95
C HIS A 128 18.82 -0.01 1.87
N ARG A 129 17.56 0.36 2.14
CA ARG A 129 16.50 0.27 1.15
C ARG A 129 16.64 1.31 0.04
N VAL A 130 17.05 2.53 0.39
CA VAL A 130 17.34 3.58 -0.60
C VAL A 130 18.49 3.14 -1.50
N GLU A 131 19.58 2.64 -0.92
CA GLU A 131 20.73 2.13 -1.67
C GLU A 131 20.35 1.04 -2.67
N ILE A 132 19.52 0.07 -2.25
CA ILE A 132 19.05 -1.01 -3.13
C ILE A 132 18.20 -0.47 -4.28
N ALA A 133 17.35 0.52 -4.02
CA ALA A 133 16.54 1.14 -5.08
C ALA A 133 17.43 1.85 -6.11
N GLU A 134 18.41 2.65 -5.67
CA GLU A 134 19.35 3.32 -6.56
C GLU A 134 20.19 2.34 -7.40
N LEU A 135 20.56 1.20 -6.81
CA LEU A 135 21.28 0.14 -7.52
C LEU A 135 20.43 -0.51 -8.60
N ARG A 136 19.13 -0.73 -8.36
CA ARG A 136 18.19 -1.25 -9.37
C ARG A 136 18.03 -0.28 -10.53
N ASP A 137 17.77 1.00 -10.24
CA ASP A 137 17.65 2.03 -11.27
C ASP A 137 18.94 2.18 -12.10
N ARG A 138 20.10 1.94 -11.48
CA ARG A 138 21.38 1.92 -12.19
C ARG A 138 21.54 0.66 -13.03
N LEU A 139 21.08 -0.49 -12.57
CA LEU A 139 21.12 -1.74 -13.31
C LEU A 139 20.25 -1.65 -14.57
N ASP A 140 18.99 -1.19 -14.42
CA ASP A 140 18.04 -1.04 -15.53
C ASP A 140 18.64 -0.14 -16.64
N ARG A 141 19.24 1.00 -16.27
CA ARG A 141 19.94 1.88 -17.23
C ARG A 141 21.11 1.22 -17.95
N VAL A 142 21.81 0.31 -17.29
CA VAL A 142 22.94 -0.42 -17.92
C VAL A 142 22.41 -1.50 -18.85
N GLU A 143 21.33 -2.19 -18.47
CA GLU A 143 20.66 -3.18 -19.31
C GLU A 143 20.11 -2.53 -20.59
N ASP A 144 19.44 -1.38 -20.48
CA ASP A 144 18.94 -0.61 -21.63
C ASP A 144 20.05 -0.25 -22.64
N LEU A 145 21.21 0.23 -22.15
CA LEU A 145 22.35 0.59 -23.01
C LEU A 145 22.94 -0.62 -23.75
N LEU A 146 22.95 -1.79 -23.11
CA LEU A 146 23.46 -3.02 -23.72
C LEU A 146 22.50 -3.58 -24.78
N GLU A 147 21.20 -3.38 -24.61
CA GLU A 147 20.19 -3.73 -25.61
C GLU A 147 20.26 -2.81 -26.83
N GLU A 148 20.55 -1.52 -26.64
CA GLU A 148 20.76 -0.55 -27.73
C GLU A 148 22.06 -0.85 -28.53
N ASP A 149 23.16 -1.20 -27.86
CA ASP A 149 24.43 -1.55 -28.51
C ASP A 149 24.41 -2.93 -29.21
N GLY A 150 23.50 -3.82 -28.81
CA GLY A 150 23.33 -5.16 -29.39
C GLY A 150 22.51 -5.23 -30.69
N HIS A 151 21.99 -4.10 -31.16
CA HIS A 151 21.14 -3.98 -32.36
C HIS A 151 21.85 -3.44 -33.62
N VAL A 152 23.17 -3.69 -33.78
CA VAL A 152 23.93 -3.44 -35.02
C VAL A 152 24.22 -4.72 -35.80
#